data_AF-A0A928XLE8-F1
#
_entry.id   AF-A0A928XLE8-F1
#
_cell.length_a   1.000
_cell.length_b   1.000
_cell.length_c   1.000
_cell.angle_alpha   90.00
_cell.angle_beta   90.00
_cell.angle_gamma   90.00
#
_symmetry.space_group_name_H-M   'P 1'
#
loop_
_entity.id
_entity.type
_entity.pdbx_description
1 polymer ?
#
loop_
_entity_poly.entity_id
_entity_poly.type
_entity_poly.pdbx_seq_one_letter_code
_entity_poly.pdbx_strand_id
1 'polypeptide(L)'
;MAGRALLVATAALLLSGTASAQVAWGPPPGSFPVVLHASDPNVSFTLAHEKDSPPFVACQGECVLPLFAGDYFLKIDETKSIIGGKRRFKVDAPSDVSIEPRTYDDRAMGQLMGGIGIGLLVLGTVGMVATGIHIDGERENDNGEAALFAVSFFGFVGGAVLTPIGWVKAGRAAPVLSVTPLAPAPR
;
A
#
# COMPACT_ATOMS: atom_id res chain seq x y z
N MET A 1 -49.02 -6.09 71.08
CA MET A 1 -48.80 -6.09 69.63
C MET A 1 -47.40 -5.53 69.39
N ALA A 2 -46.45 -6.42 69.11
CA ALA A 2 -45.03 -6.11 69.08
C ALA A 2 -44.40 -6.73 67.83
N GLY A 3 -43.46 -5.99 67.24
CA GLY A 3 -42.34 -6.56 66.49
C GLY A 3 -42.45 -6.50 64.97
N ARG A 4 -41.67 -5.60 64.37
CA ARG A 4 -40.34 -5.91 63.77
C ARG A 4 -39.99 -4.85 62.73
N ALA A 5 -39.19 -3.87 63.14
CA ALA A 5 -38.48 -3.00 62.21
C ALA A 5 -37.22 -3.76 61.74
N LEU A 6 -37.15 -4.05 60.44
CA LEU A 6 -36.00 -4.67 59.81
C LEU A 6 -34.99 -3.56 59.44
N LEU A 7 -33.91 -3.47 60.19
CA LEU A 7 -32.74 -2.63 59.86
C LEU A 7 -31.87 -3.38 58.84
N VAL A 8 -31.84 -2.92 57.60
CA VAL A 8 -30.92 -3.39 56.56
C VAL A 8 -29.67 -2.51 56.63
N ALA A 9 -28.61 -3.02 57.25
CA ALA A 9 -27.29 -2.40 57.26
C ALA A 9 -26.59 -2.69 55.92
N THR A 10 -26.43 -1.67 55.09
CA THR A 10 -25.65 -1.72 53.85
C THR A 10 -24.17 -1.52 54.18
N ALA A 11 -23.39 -2.60 54.16
CA ALA A 11 -21.95 -2.56 54.26
C ALA A 11 -21.35 -2.10 52.92
N ALA A 12 -20.94 -0.83 52.85
CA ALA A 12 -20.15 -0.30 51.75
C ALA A 12 -18.69 -0.76 51.90
N LEU A 13 -18.35 -1.89 51.28
CA LEU A 13 -16.97 -2.34 51.13
C LEU A 13 -16.24 -1.43 50.13
N LEU A 14 -15.37 -0.58 50.67
CA LEU A 14 -14.38 0.20 49.95
C LEU A 14 -13.42 -0.75 49.21
N LEU A 15 -13.64 -0.95 47.91
CA LEU A 15 -12.70 -1.58 46.99
C LEU A 15 -11.58 -0.58 46.67
N SER A 16 -10.56 -0.53 47.51
CA SER A 16 -9.30 0.17 47.23
C SER A 16 -8.59 -0.59 46.10
N GLY A 17 -8.86 -0.21 44.85
CA GLY A 17 -8.13 -0.72 43.70
C GLY A 17 -6.66 -0.32 43.82
N THR A 18 -5.78 -1.29 44.05
CA THR A 18 -4.33 -1.10 43.94
C THR A 18 -4.00 -0.84 42.47
N ALA A 19 -3.86 0.42 42.10
CA ALA A 19 -3.30 0.79 40.81
C ALA A 19 -1.85 0.32 40.81
N SER A 20 -1.57 -0.75 40.06
CA SER A 20 -0.21 -1.20 39.80
C SER A 20 0.54 -0.05 39.14
N ALA A 21 1.51 0.53 39.84
CA ALA A 21 2.45 1.45 39.25
C ALA A 21 3.23 0.68 38.17
N GLN A 22 2.79 0.79 36.92
CA GLN A 22 3.50 0.24 35.79
C GLN A 22 4.80 1.02 35.68
N VAL A 23 5.92 0.33 35.90
CA VAL A 23 7.26 0.88 35.64
C VAL A 23 7.26 1.26 34.16
N ALA A 24 7.20 2.57 33.89
CA ALA A 24 7.34 3.11 32.56
C ALA A 24 8.81 2.90 32.15
N TRP A 25 9.09 1.74 31.58
CA TRP A 25 10.35 1.49 30.89
C TRP A 25 10.40 2.48 29.72
N GLY A 26 11.14 3.57 29.91
CA GLY A 26 11.44 4.50 28.84
C GLY A 26 12.12 3.77 27.68
N PRO A 27 12.05 4.33 26.46
CA PRO A 27 12.69 3.72 25.30
C PRO A 27 14.20 3.53 25.58
N PRO A 28 14.81 2.42 25.10
CA PRO A 28 16.25 2.21 25.23
C PRO A 28 17.04 3.43 24.71
N PRO A 29 18.13 3.85 25.39
CA PRO A 29 18.94 4.95 24.90
C PRO A 29 19.49 4.66 23.50
N GLY A 30 19.41 5.64 22.60
CA GLY A 30 19.81 5.49 21.20
C GLY A 30 18.77 4.86 20.28
N SER A 31 17.58 4.53 20.79
CA SER A 31 16.43 4.16 19.96
C SER A 31 15.57 5.37 19.61
N PHE A 32 14.91 5.30 18.46
CA PHE A 32 13.94 6.28 17.99
C PHE A 32 12.53 5.67 18.07
N PRO A 33 11.53 6.44 18.53
CA PRO A 33 10.15 6.00 18.41
C PRO A 33 9.77 5.99 16.94
N VAL A 34 9.37 4.82 16.45
CA VAL A 34 8.83 4.65 15.11
C VAL A 34 7.38 4.22 15.24
N VAL A 35 6.49 4.97 14.61
CA VAL A 35 5.08 4.61 14.51
C VAL A 35 4.83 4.01 13.14
N LEU A 36 4.26 2.81 13.12
CA LEU A 36 3.89 2.10 11.90
C LEU A 36 2.38 2.09 11.83
N HIS A 37 1.82 2.67 10.76
CA HIS A 37 0.39 2.68 10.51
C HIS A 37 0.10 1.97 9.19
N ALA A 38 -0.71 0.92 9.22
CA ALA A 38 -1.27 0.33 8.01
C ALA A 38 -2.54 1.08 7.59
N SER A 39 -2.70 1.33 6.29
CA SER A 39 -3.93 1.94 5.75
C SER A 39 -5.18 1.07 5.97
N ASP A 40 -5.00 -0.24 6.10
CA ASP A 40 -6.04 -1.20 6.50
C ASP A 40 -5.65 -1.85 7.84
N PRO A 41 -6.48 -1.73 8.89
CA PRO A 41 -6.18 -2.26 10.21
C PRO A 41 -6.15 -3.80 10.27
N ASN A 42 -6.69 -4.49 9.27
CA ASN A 42 -6.69 -5.95 9.21
C ASN A 42 -5.37 -6.52 8.68
N VAL A 43 -4.46 -5.66 8.21
CA VAL A 43 -3.16 -6.08 7.67
C VAL A 43 -2.23 -6.45 8.81
N SER A 44 -1.72 -7.68 8.76
CA SER A 44 -0.59 -8.12 9.57
C SER A 44 0.72 -7.89 8.84
N PHE A 45 1.70 -7.30 9.51
CA PHE A 45 3.05 -7.11 8.98
C PHE A 45 4.10 -7.49 10.02
N THR A 46 5.26 -7.88 9.50
CA THR A 46 6.41 -8.30 10.28
C THR A 46 7.64 -7.46 9.93
N LEU A 47 8.51 -7.25 10.91
CA LEU A 47 9.75 -6.49 10.77
C LEU A 47 10.96 -7.40 10.98
N ALA A 48 11.96 -7.23 10.13
CA ALA A 48 13.23 -7.93 10.16
C ALA A 48 14.39 -6.94 9.94
N HIS A 49 15.57 -7.19 10.52
CA HIS A 49 16.75 -6.33 10.29
C HIS A 49 17.34 -6.56 8.90
N GLU A 50 17.39 -7.82 8.47
CA GLU A 50 17.87 -8.24 7.16
C GLU A 50 16.79 -9.00 6.38
N LYS A 51 16.89 -9.02 5.06
CA LYS A 51 15.88 -9.56 4.14
C LYS A 51 15.43 -11.00 4.48
N ASP A 52 16.39 -11.80 4.94
CA ASP A 52 16.25 -13.24 5.21
C ASP A 52 16.42 -13.58 6.70
N SER A 53 16.48 -12.56 7.56
CA SER A 53 16.48 -12.75 9.02
C SER A 53 15.07 -13.06 9.54
N PRO A 54 14.94 -13.82 10.65
CA PRO A 54 13.65 -14.04 11.28
C PRO A 54 13.04 -12.71 11.74
N PRO A 55 11.71 -12.55 11.63
CA PRO A 55 11.07 -11.33 12.08
C PRO A 55 11.19 -11.21 13.61
N PHE A 56 11.52 -10.01 14.09
CA PHE A 56 11.64 -9.73 15.51
C PHE A 56 10.37 -9.09 16.09
N VAL A 57 9.52 -8.51 15.24
CA VAL A 57 8.23 -7.90 15.60
C VAL A 57 7.17 -8.30 14.60
N ALA A 58 5.97 -8.57 15.10
CA ALA A 58 4.76 -8.75 14.32
C ALA A 58 3.68 -7.79 14.86
N CYS A 59 3.09 -7.01 13.97
CA CYS A 59 2.01 -6.08 14.29
C CYS A 59 0.78 -6.37 13.44
N GLN A 60 -0.38 -6.01 13.96
CA GLN A 60 -1.64 -5.95 13.23
C GLN A 60 -2.20 -4.53 13.38
N GLY A 61 -2.40 -3.83 12.27
CA GLY A 61 -2.81 -2.42 12.29
C GLY A 61 -1.72 -1.47 12.77
N GLU A 62 -2.04 -0.55 13.67
CA GLU A 62 -1.09 0.44 14.17
C GLU A 62 -0.18 -0.13 15.28
N CYS A 63 1.12 0.12 15.19
CA CYS A 63 2.04 -0.20 16.27
C CYS A 63 3.14 0.85 16.44
N VAL A 64 3.45 1.15 17.71
CA VAL A 64 4.55 2.03 18.10
C VAL A 64 5.65 1.15 18.69
N LEU A 65 6.87 1.27 18.17
CA LEU A 65 8.01 0.56 18.74
C LEU A 65 9.30 1.39 18.67
N PRO A 66 10.19 1.23 19.66
CA PRO A 66 11.52 1.80 19.60
C PRO A 66 12.40 1.00 18.62
N LEU A 67 12.96 1.67 17.62
CA LEU A 67 13.91 1.09 16.66
C LEU A 67 15.24 1.84 16.71
N PHE A 68 16.35 1.13 16.54
CA PHE A 68 17.66 1.76 16.39
C PHE A 68 17.83 2.35 14.99
N ALA A 69 18.82 3.22 14.82
CA ALA A 69 19.18 3.68 13.49
C ALA A 69 19.65 2.50 12.62
N GLY A 70 19.11 2.35 11.41
CA GLY A 70 19.48 1.24 10.55
C GLY A 70 18.51 0.99 9.40
N ASP A 71 18.80 -0.08 8.66
CA ASP A 71 17.93 -0.59 7.62
C ASP A 71 17.06 -1.70 8.16
N TYR A 72 15.78 -1.67 7.78
CA TYR A 72 14.77 -2.63 8.19
C TYR A 72 13.98 -3.11 6.98
N PHE A 73 13.50 -4.35 7.07
CA PHE A 73 12.62 -4.97 6.10
C PHE A 73 11.24 -5.15 6.71
N LEU A 74 10.25 -4.51 6.10
CA LEU A 74 8.85 -4.79 6.33
C LEU A 74 8.42 -5.92 5.40
N LYS A 75 7.77 -6.94 5.95
CA LYS A 75 7.10 -8.00 5.19
C LYS A 75 5.62 -7.99 5.52
N ILE A 76 4.79 -7.93 4.47
CA ILE A 76 3.34 -8.15 4.56
C ILE A 76 3.08 -9.56 4.06
N ASP A 77 2.37 -10.36 4.85
CA ASP A 77 1.97 -11.70 4.46
C ASP A 77 0.79 -11.65 3.47
N GLU A 78 0.80 -12.57 2.51
CA GLU A 78 -0.24 -12.65 1.49
C GLU A 78 -1.56 -13.13 2.11
N THR A 79 -2.66 -12.47 1.77
CA THR A 79 -4.01 -12.85 2.19
C THR A 79 -4.91 -13.01 0.97
N LYS A 80 -6.22 -13.23 1.17
CA LYS A 80 -7.16 -13.35 0.04
C LYS A 80 -7.34 -12.04 -0.74
N SER A 81 -7.17 -10.90 -0.09
CA SER A 81 -7.40 -9.56 -0.67
C SER A 81 -6.10 -8.77 -0.87
N ILE A 82 -5.04 -9.11 -0.14
CA ILE A 82 -3.77 -8.38 -0.13
C ILE A 82 -2.67 -9.24 -0.76
N ILE A 83 -1.92 -8.62 -1.66
CA ILE A 83 -0.72 -9.19 -2.26
C ILE A 83 0.41 -9.07 -1.25
N GLY A 84 0.99 -10.21 -0.88
CA GLY A 84 2.16 -10.26 -0.02
C GLY A 84 3.39 -9.63 -0.67
N GLY A 85 4.23 -9.00 0.15
CA GLY A 85 5.39 -8.29 -0.36
C GLY A 85 6.39 -7.92 0.74
N LYS A 86 7.62 -7.64 0.31
CA LYS A 86 8.69 -7.16 1.18
C LYS A 86 9.16 -5.79 0.71
N ARG A 87 9.42 -4.87 1.64
CA ARG A 87 9.97 -3.55 1.34
C ARG A 87 10.98 -3.13 2.41
N ARG A 88 12.13 -2.62 1.95
CA ARG A 88 13.15 -2.03 2.81
C ARG A 88 12.79 -0.57 3.11
N PHE A 89 13.02 -0.15 4.34
CA PHE A 89 13.03 1.25 4.75
C PHE A 89 14.20 1.50 5.70
N LYS A 90 14.59 2.76 5.83
CA LYS A 90 15.69 3.18 6.71
C LYS A 90 15.12 4.02 7.84
N VAL A 91 15.61 3.77 9.05
CA VAL A 91 15.31 4.58 10.25
C VAL A 91 16.58 5.33 10.61
N ASP A 92 16.53 6.65 10.59
CA ASP A 92 17.61 7.55 10.98
C ASP A 92 17.17 8.63 11.98
N ALA A 93 15.87 8.79 12.16
CA ALA A 93 15.24 9.71 13.11
C ALA A 93 13.89 9.15 13.58
N PRO A 94 13.27 9.73 14.63
CA PRO A 94 11.88 9.46 14.98
C PRO A 94 11.00 9.61 13.74
N SER A 95 10.23 8.58 13.40
CA SER A 95 9.54 8.50 12.11
C SER A 95 8.13 7.93 12.23
N ASP A 96 7.23 8.44 11.42
CA ASP A 96 5.91 7.91 11.12
C ASP A 96 6.00 7.19 9.75
N VAL A 97 5.67 5.90 9.73
CA VAL A 97 5.73 5.06 8.55
C VAL A 97 4.31 4.62 8.19
N SER A 98 3.79 5.18 7.11
CA SER A 98 2.54 4.76 6.51
C SER A 98 2.78 3.59 5.56
N ILE A 99 2.07 2.49 5.80
CA ILE A 99 2.14 1.23 5.07
C ILE A 99 0.86 1.09 4.26
N GLU A 100 0.98 1.13 2.94
CA GLU A 100 -0.14 0.88 2.02
C GLU A 100 0.08 -0.47 1.31
N PRO A 101 -0.69 -1.51 1.69
CA PRO A 101 -0.61 -2.81 1.05
C PRO A 101 -1.15 -2.73 -0.37
N ARG A 102 -0.65 -3.61 -1.24
CA ARG A 102 -1.21 -3.78 -2.59
C ARG A 102 -2.33 -4.80 -2.54
N THR A 103 -3.43 -4.52 -3.23
CA THR A 103 -4.57 -5.44 -3.35
C THR A 103 -4.54 -6.18 -4.68
N TYR A 104 -5.22 -7.31 -4.76
CA TYR A 104 -5.40 -8.00 -6.04
C TYR A 104 -6.21 -7.16 -7.04
N ASP A 105 -7.09 -6.28 -6.56
CA ASP A 105 -7.87 -5.36 -7.40
C ASP A 105 -6.96 -4.34 -8.11
N ASP A 106 -5.97 -3.79 -7.42
CA ASP A 106 -4.95 -2.92 -8.01
C ASP A 106 -4.19 -3.63 -9.15
N ARG A 107 -3.85 -4.91 -8.92
CA ARG A 107 -3.15 -5.75 -9.90
C ARG A 107 -4.05 -6.07 -11.09
N ALA A 108 -5.31 -6.42 -10.85
CA ALA A 108 -6.29 -6.68 -11.90
C ALA A 108 -6.54 -5.45 -12.76
N MET A 109 -6.65 -4.26 -12.13
CA MET A 109 -6.78 -3.00 -12.85
C MET A 109 -5.53 -2.68 -13.68
N GLY A 110 -4.33 -2.97 -13.16
CA GLY A 110 -3.09 -2.89 -13.93
C GLY A 110 -3.07 -3.83 -15.14
N GLN A 111 -3.50 -5.08 -14.98
CA GLN A 111 -3.62 -6.05 -16.07
C GLN A 111 -4.63 -5.62 -17.12
N LEU A 112 -5.78 -5.10 -16.69
CA LEU A 112 -6.81 -4.57 -17.57
C LEU A 112 -6.30 -3.39 -18.40
N MET A 113 -5.66 -2.41 -17.76
CA MET A 113 -5.05 -1.26 -18.44
C MET A 113 -3.96 -1.72 -19.43
N GLY A 114 -3.14 -2.69 -19.04
CA GLY A 114 -2.12 -3.28 -19.91
C GLY A 114 -2.73 -3.98 -21.12
N GLY A 115 -3.79 -4.76 -20.91
CA GLY A 115 -4.51 -5.48 -21.97
C GLY A 115 -5.21 -4.54 -22.96
N ILE A 116 -5.90 -3.51 -22.47
CA ILE A 116 -6.50 -2.45 -23.30
C ILE A 116 -5.41 -1.75 -24.12
N GLY A 117 -4.27 -1.45 -23.49
CA GLY A 117 -3.12 -0.85 -24.17
C GLY A 117 -2.63 -1.69 -25.35
N ILE A 118 -2.46 -3.00 -25.15
CA ILE A 118 -2.06 -3.93 -26.22
C ILE A 118 -3.12 -3.97 -27.33
N GLY A 119 -4.41 -4.03 -26.97
CA GLY A 119 -5.50 -4.03 -27.94
C GLY A 119 -5.50 -2.78 -28.83
N LEU A 120 -5.36 -1.60 -28.23
CA LEU A 120 -5.26 -0.33 -28.95
C LEU A 120 -4.02 -0.26 -29.83
N LEU A 121 -2.89 -0.78 -29.35
CA LEU A 121 -1.65 -0.82 -30.11
C LEU A 121 -1.80 -1.70 -31.36
N VAL A 122 -2.38 -2.91 -31.22
CA VAL A 122 -2.63 -3.82 -32.34
C VAL A 122 -3.61 -3.21 -33.33
N LEU A 123 -4.77 -2.72 -32.86
CA LEU A 123 -5.79 -2.12 -33.73
C LEU A 123 -5.26 -0.87 -34.45
N GLY A 124 -4.51 -0.01 -33.75
CA GLY A 124 -3.89 1.16 -34.33
C GLY A 124 -2.84 0.80 -35.38
N THR A 125 -2.00 -0.20 -35.10
CA THR A 125 -1.00 -0.69 -36.07
C THR A 125 -1.67 -1.27 -37.31
N VAL A 126 -2.70 -2.10 -37.15
CA VAL A 126 -3.45 -2.69 -38.27
C VAL A 126 -4.12 -1.61 -39.12
N GLY A 127 -4.75 -0.61 -38.49
CA GLY A 127 -5.38 0.50 -39.22
C GLY A 127 -4.38 1.39 -39.96
N MET A 128 -3.21 1.63 -39.38
CA MET A 128 -2.11 2.34 -40.06
C MET A 128 -1.57 1.56 -41.27
N VAL A 129 -1.40 0.24 -41.13
CA VAL A 129 -0.98 -0.61 -42.25
C VAL A 129 -2.05 -0.64 -43.33
N ALA A 130 -3.32 -0.84 -42.98
CA ALA A 130 -4.42 -0.88 -43.95
C ALA A 130 -4.57 0.42 -44.75
N THR A 131 -4.36 1.58 -44.12
CA THR A 131 -4.43 2.90 -44.77
C THR A 131 -3.14 3.28 -45.51
N GLY A 132 -1.98 2.76 -45.09
CA GLY A 132 -0.69 3.04 -45.74
C GLY A 132 -0.46 2.33 -47.07
N ILE A 133 -1.23 1.29 -47.39
CA ILE A 133 -1.04 0.49 -48.63
C ILE A 133 -1.83 1.07 -49.82
N HIS A 134 -2.68 2.09 -49.64
CA HIS A 134 -3.50 2.69 -50.71
C HIS A 134 -2.88 3.94 -51.39
N ILE A 135 -1.56 4.12 -51.30
CA ILE A 135 -0.86 5.20 -52.01
C ILE A 135 -0.57 4.78 -53.46
N ASP A 136 -1.60 4.47 -54.25
CA ASP A 136 -1.48 4.34 -55.71
C ASP A 136 -2.87 4.58 -56.36
N GLY A 137 -3.22 5.85 -56.58
CA GLY A 137 -3.85 6.22 -57.86
C GLY A 137 -5.26 6.83 -57.90
N GLU A 138 -6.15 6.68 -56.91
CA GLU A 138 -7.54 7.19 -57.07
C GLU A 138 -7.98 8.13 -55.95
N ARG A 139 -8.13 9.40 -56.34
CA ARG A 139 -8.48 10.55 -55.52
C ARG A 139 -10.00 10.65 -55.37
N GLU A 140 -10.62 9.66 -54.73
CA GLU A 140 -12.04 9.72 -54.40
C GLU A 140 -12.25 9.41 -52.90
N ASN A 141 -12.46 10.48 -52.13
CA ASN A 141 -12.86 10.54 -50.71
C ASN A 141 -11.75 10.62 -49.62
N ASP A 142 -10.86 11.62 -49.75
CA ASP A 142 -9.75 11.98 -48.82
C ASP A 142 -10.13 12.08 -47.31
N ASN A 143 -11.36 12.47 -46.98
CA ASN A 143 -11.74 12.76 -45.58
C ASN A 143 -11.91 11.50 -44.72
N GLY A 144 -12.33 10.38 -45.31
CA GLY A 144 -12.56 9.13 -44.59
C GLY A 144 -11.26 8.43 -44.20
N GLU A 145 -10.30 8.39 -45.12
CA GLU A 145 -9.00 7.74 -44.90
C GLU A 145 -8.12 8.53 -43.92
N ALA A 146 -8.09 9.86 -44.03
CA ALA A 146 -7.39 10.72 -43.08
C ALA A 146 -7.95 10.58 -41.66
N ALA A 147 -9.28 10.46 -41.51
CA ALA A 147 -9.91 10.22 -40.22
C ALA A 147 -9.54 8.84 -39.65
N LEU A 148 -9.52 7.80 -40.48
CA LEU A 148 -9.20 6.43 -40.06
C LEU A 148 -7.72 6.29 -39.68
N PHE A 149 -6.82 6.94 -40.41
CA PHE A 149 -5.41 7.03 -40.06
C PHE A 149 -5.22 7.78 -38.74
N ALA A 150 -5.90 8.91 -38.53
CA ALA A 150 -5.81 9.69 -37.29
C ALA A 150 -6.29 8.86 -36.08
N VAL A 151 -7.46 8.20 -36.17
CA VAL A 151 -7.97 7.32 -35.10
C VAL A 151 -7.00 6.17 -34.82
N SER A 152 -6.41 5.60 -35.86
CA SER A 152 -5.43 4.51 -35.75
C SER A 152 -4.11 4.99 -35.11
N PHE A 153 -3.65 6.19 -35.45
CA PHE A 153 -2.50 6.83 -34.81
C PHE A 153 -2.76 7.09 -33.31
N PHE A 154 -3.91 7.64 -32.95
CA PHE A 154 -4.27 7.85 -31.55
C PHE A 154 -4.42 6.52 -30.80
N GLY A 155 -4.98 5.48 -31.43
CA GLY A 155 -5.02 4.13 -30.88
C GLY A 155 -3.62 3.58 -30.63
N PHE A 156 -2.72 3.72 -31.59
CA PHE A 156 -1.32 3.29 -31.44
C PHE A 156 -0.60 4.02 -30.30
N VAL A 157 -0.65 5.35 -30.26
CA VAL A 157 0.00 6.16 -29.23
C VAL A 157 -0.60 5.88 -27.85
N GLY A 158 -1.94 5.83 -27.76
CA GLY A 158 -2.65 5.48 -26.52
C GLY A 158 -2.25 4.09 -26.04
N GLY A 159 -2.18 3.11 -26.94
CA GLY A 159 -1.72 1.76 -26.65
C GLY A 159 -0.28 1.70 -26.15
N ALA A 160 0.63 2.41 -26.81
CA ALA A 160 2.05 2.48 -26.46
C ALA A 160 2.31 3.11 -25.09
N VAL A 161 1.47 4.06 -24.65
CA VAL A 161 1.56 4.68 -23.32
C VAL A 161 0.88 3.84 -22.24
N LEU A 162 -0.33 3.33 -22.51
CA LEU A 162 -1.11 2.59 -21.50
C LEU A 162 -0.51 1.23 -21.17
N THR A 163 0.08 0.55 -22.15
CA THR A 163 0.68 -0.78 -21.96
C THR A 163 1.73 -0.78 -20.84
N PRO A 164 2.84 -0.02 -20.90
CA PRO A 164 3.86 -0.04 -19.85
C PRO A 164 3.31 0.39 -18.49
N ILE A 165 2.38 1.35 -18.43
CA ILE A 165 1.74 1.77 -17.17
C ILE A 165 0.97 0.61 -16.54
N GLY A 166 0.18 -0.11 -17.34
CA GLY A 166 -0.55 -1.29 -16.91
C GLY A 166 0.36 -2.38 -16.35
N TRP A 167 1.45 -2.71 -17.07
CA TRP A 167 2.43 -3.70 -16.63
C TRP A 167 3.15 -3.30 -15.33
N VAL A 168 3.52 -2.03 -15.19
CA VAL A 168 4.15 -1.54 -13.95
C VAL A 168 3.20 -1.65 -12.77
N LYS A 169 1.91 -1.33 -12.94
CA LYS A 169 0.90 -1.51 -11.89
C LYS A 169 0.66 -2.99 -11.58
N ALA A 170 0.56 -3.85 -12.60
CA ALA A 170 0.30 -5.28 -12.44
C ALA A 170 1.48 -6.06 -11.83
N GLY A 171 2.72 -5.63 -12.09
CA GLY A 171 3.94 -6.31 -11.65
C GLY A 171 4.41 -5.91 -10.24
N ARG A 172 3.87 -4.83 -9.66
CA ARG A 172 4.28 -4.36 -8.32
C ARG A 172 3.55 -5.14 -7.22
N ALA A 173 4.27 -6.08 -6.61
CA ALA A 173 3.82 -6.79 -5.40
C ALA A 173 4.29 -6.13 -4.09
N ALA A 174 5.28 -5.24 -4.15
CA ALA A 174 5.82 -4.61 -2.94
C ALA A 174 4.85 -3.54 -2.40
N PRO A 175 4.67 -3.47 -1.06
CA PRO A 175 3.87 -2.42 -0.46
C PRO A 175 4.53 -1.04 -0.66
N VAL A 176 3.69 -0.01 -0.67
CA VAL A 176 4.16 1.37 -0.67
C VAL A 176 4.42 1.78 0.76
N LEU A 177 5.60 2.36 0.99
CA LEU A 177 5.97 2.94 2.28
C LEU A 177 6.18 4.43 2.09
N SER A 178 5.53 5.22 2.93
CA SER A 178 5.81 6.64 3.11
C SER A 178 6.42 6.81 4.50
N VAL A 179 7.65 7.30 4.56
CA VAL A 179 8.36 7.56 5.81
C VAL A 179 8.40 9.07 6.03
N THR A 180 7.74 9.54 7.08
CA THR A 180 7.66 10.95 7.45
C THR A 180 8.40 11.14 8.77
N PRO A 181 9.47 11.94 8.82
CA PRO A 181 10.16 12.21 10.07
C PRO A 181 9.25 13.00 11.02
N LEU A 182 9.12 12.53 12.27
CA LEU A 182 8.32 13.17 13.34
C LEU A 182 8.99 14.44 13.87
N ALA A 183 10.30 14.56 13.69
CA ALA A 183 11.08 15.74 14.04
C ALA A 183 12.13 16.00 12.94
N PRO A 184 12.48 17.27 12.66
CA PRO A 184 13.58 17.58 11.76
C PRO A 184 14.87 16.94 12.30
N ALA A 185 15.57 16.20 11.44
CA ALA A 185 16.82 15.54 11.81
C ALA A 185 17.81 16.56 12.41
N PRO A 186 18.49 16.25 13.53
CA PRO A 186 19.57 17.09 14.01
C PRO A 186 20.66 17.15 12.92
N ARG A 187 21.02 18.37 12.51
CA ARG A 187 22.06 18.63 11.51
C ARG A 187 23.46 18.38 12.07
#